data_AF-A0A7C1A1J8-F1
#
_entry.id   AF-A0A7C1A1J8-F1
#
_cell.length_a   1.000
_cell.length_b   1.000
_cell.length_c   1.000
_cell.angle_alpha   90.00
_cell.angle_beta   90.00
_cell.angle_gamma   90.00
#
_symmetry.space_group_name_H-M   'P 1'
#
loop_
_entity.id
_entity.type
_entity.pdbx_description
1 polymer ?
#
loop_
_entity_poly.entity_id
_entity_poly.type
_entity_poly.pdbx_seq_one_letter_code
_entity_poly.pdbx_strand_id
1 'polypeptide(L)'
;MTASGGELCRVLLVIKTILSGRYSIPTVIFDEVDVGIGGGTGEVVGRMLKGLSRSQQVICITHLPQIAAFADRHFFVKKEIRDERTVTRIKVLEGDERIDEIARMLGGGKAAIEHAREMVKIGSPI
;
A
#
# COMPACT_ATOMS: atom_id res chain seq x y z
N MET A 1 12.10 19.51 18.19
CA MET A 1 12.13 18.12 17.68
C MET A 1 11.11 18.05 16.57
N THR A 2 11.55 17.99 15.32
CA THR A 2 10.64 17.92 14.17
C THR A 2 10.60 16.45 13.77
N ALA A 3 9.56 15.72 14.18
CA ALA A 3 9.33 14.37 13.69
C ALA A 3 9.03 14.44 12.19
N SER A 4 9.53 13.47 11.40
CA SER A 4 9.18 13.42 9.98
C SER A 4 7.69 13.06 9.81
N GLY A 5 7.07 13.48 8.70
CA GLY A 5 5.66 13.16 8.38
C GLY A 5 5.37 11.66 8.49
N GLY A 6 6.28 10.82 8.00
CA GLY A 6 6.18 9.36 8.07
C GLY A 6 6.22 8.79 9.49
N GLU A 7 7.02 9.36 10.40
CA GLU A 7 7.07 8.91 11.81
C GLU A 7 5.77 9.19 12.53
N LEU A 8 5.21 10.40 12.36
CA LEU A 8 3.91 10.75 12.92
C LEU A 8 2.80 9.86 12.35
N CYS A 9 2.85 9.60 11.04
CA CYS A 9 1.91 8.74 10.34
C CYS A 9 1.92 7.31 10.91
N ARG A 10 3.10 6.74 11.19
CA ARG A 10 3.24 5.42 11.83
C ARG A 10 2.75 5.40 13.28
N VAL A 11 3.06 6.44 14.07
CA VAL A 11 2.53 6.55 15.46
C VAL A 11 1.00 6.60 15.43
N LEU A 12 0.42 7.39 14.54
CA LEU A 12 -1.03 7.46 14.36
C LEU A 12 -1.62 6.12 13.92
N LEU A 13 -0.97 5.41 13.00
CA LEU A 13 -1.38 4.07 12.56
C LEU A 13 -1.40 3.08 13.73
N VAL A 14 -0.38 3.07 14.60
CA VAL A 14 -0.35 2.23 15.80
C VAL A 14 -1.52 2.56 16.72
N ILE A 15 -1.71 3.84 17.04
CA ILE A 15 -2.80 4.30 17.91
C ILE A 15 -4.16 3.90 17.33
N LYS A 16 -4.40 4.12 16.03
CA LYS A 16 -5.65 3.75 15.37
C LYS A 16 -5.87 2.26 15.31
N THR A 17 -4.82 1.47 15.15
CA THR A 17 -4.89 0.01 15.19
C THR A 17 -5.34 -0.46 16.58
N ILE A 18 -4.76 0.09 17.65
CA ILE A 18 -5.10 -0.25 19.04
C ILE A 18 -6.51 0.22 19.41
N LEU A 19 -6.93 1.40 18.94
CA LEU A 19 -8.24 1.99 19.25
C LEU A 19 -9.36 1.56 18.28
N SER A 20 -9.04 0.76 17.26
CA SER A 20 -10.01 0.28 16.29
C SER A 20 -11.17 -0.42 17.01
N GLY A 21 -12.41 -0.08 16.61
CA GLY A 21 -13.64 -0.57 17.25
C GLY A 21 -14.33 0.38 18.24
N ARG A 22 -13.68 1.47 18.70
CA ARG A 22 -14.30 2.44 19.64
C ARG A 22 -14.76 3.77 19.03
N TYR A 23 -14.30 4.11 17.82
CA TYR A 23 -14.66 5.35 17.13
C TYR A 23 -14.85 5.11 15.62
N SER A 24 -15.99 5.55 15.08
CA SER A 24 -16.44 5.32 13.71
C SER A 24 -15.95 6.40 12.73
N ILE A 25 -14.64 6.47 12.47
CA ILE A 25 -14.18 7.18 11.27
C ILE A 25 -14.27 6.17 10.12
N PRO A 26 -15.18 6.35 9.14
CA PRO A 26 -15.43 5.34 8.12
C PRO A 26 -14.26 5.17 7.16
N THR A 27 -13.50 6.23 6.90
CA THR A 27 -12.39 6.24 5.93
C THR A 27 -11.16 6.94 6.50
N VAL A 28 -9.99 6.33 6.34
CA VAL A 28 -8.69 6.87 6.74
C VAL A 28 -7.74 6.86 5.54
N ILE A 29 -7.03 7.96 5.34
CA ILE A 29 -6.04 8.11 4.27
C ILE A 29 -4.66 8.19 4.91
N PHE A 30 -3.76 7.32 4.47
CA PHE A 30 -2.34 7.35 4.82
C PHE A 30 -1.55 7.74 3.57
N ASP A 31 -0.82 8.83 3.69
CA ASP A 31 0.22 9.24 2.74
C ASP A 31 1.57 9.12 3.44
N GLU A 32 2.62 8.82 2.69
CA GLU A 32 4.01 8.73 3.20
C GLU A 32 4.27 7.74 4.35
N VAL A 33 3.40 6.74 4.56
CA VAL A 33 3.61 5.73 5.62
C VAL A 33 4.89 4.89 5.40
N ASP A 34 5.36 4.87 4.16
CA ASP A 34 6.56 4.18 3.69
C ASP A 34 7.84 5.03 3.70
N VAL A 35 7.78 6.30 4.08
CA VAL A 35 8.97 7.16 4.12
C VAL A 35 9.99 6.65 5.14
N GLY A 36 11.21 6.44 4.66
CA GLY A 36 12.36 6.01 5.45
C GLY A 36 12.31 4.56 5.92
N ILE A 37 11.43 3.71 5.35
CA ILE A 37 11.34 2.29 5.68
C ILE A 37 11.49 1.39 4.44
N GLY A 38 11.84 0.13 4.66
CA GLY A 38 11.95 -0.88 3.63
C GLY A 38 12.01 -2.29 4.23
N GLY A 39 12.01 -3.32 3.38
CA GLY A 39 12.12 -4.72 3.81
C GLY A 39 11.03 -5.13 4.81
N GLY A 40 11.41 -5.85 5.87
CA GLY A 40 10.48 -6.38 6.87
C GLY A 40 9.64 -5.32 7.60
N THR A 41 10.14 -4.09 7.74
CA THR A 41 9.35 -2.99 8.34
C THR A 41 8.14 -2.63 7.47
N GLY A 42 8.31 -2.63 6.14
CA GLY A 42 7.21 -2.41 5.21
C GLY A 42 6.13 -3.49 5.32
N GLU A 43 6.53 -4.74 5.56
CA GLU A 43 5.59 -5.86 5.75
C GLU A 43 4.78 -5.73 7.05
N VAL A 44 5.41 -5.27 8.13
CA VAL A 44 4.70 -4.97 9.40
C VAL A 44 3.67 -3.87 9.18
N VAL A 45 4.03 -2.77 8.50
CA VAL A 45 3.10 -1.69 8.17
C VAL A 45 1.95 -2.20 7.30
N GLY A 46 2.24 -3.01 6.28
CA GLY A 46 1.23 -3.65 5.44
C GLY A 46 0.21 -4.48 6.24
N ARG A 47 0.69 -5.30 7.18
CA ARG A 47 -0.17 -6.06 8.11
C ARG A 47 -1.03 -5.17 8.99
N MET A 48 -0.49 -4.07 9.51
CA MET A 48 -1.25 -3.13 10.33
C MET A 48 -2.38 -2.45 9.54
N LEU A 49 -2.08 -1.97 8.33
CA LEU A 49 -3.07 -1.38 7.43
C LEU A 49 -4.18 -2.38 7.08
N LYS A 50 -3.81 -3.64 6.81
CA LYS A 50 -4.77 -4.73 6.58
C LYS A 50 -5.64 -5.03 7.81
N GLY A 51 -5.06 -5.00 9.00
CA GLY A 51 -5.80 -5.16 10.25
C GLY A 51 -6.85 -4.05 10.41
N LEU A 52 -6.45 -2.80 10.15
CA LEU A 52 -7.34 -1.64 10.21
C LEU A 52 -8.45 -1.73 9.15
N SER A 53 -8.14 -2.21 7.94
CA SER A 53 -9.10 -2.30 6.82
C SER A 53 -10.30 -3.20 7.10
N ARG A 54 -10.21 -4.10 8.09
CA ARG A 54 -11.32 -4.95 8.54
C ARG A 54 -12.49 -4.17 9.15
N SER A 55 -12.24 -2.95 9.61
CA SER A 55 -13.25 -2.13 10.31
C SER A 55 -13.46 -0.74 9.70
N GLN A 56 -12.56 -0.30 8.82
CA GLN A 56 -12.54 1.04 8.22
C GLN A 56 -12.06 0.95 6.78
N GLN A 57 -12.47 1.86 5.91
CA GLN A 57 -11.86 2.01 4.60
C GLN A 57 -10.48 2.65 4.76
N VAL A 58 -9.44 1.99 4.25
CA VAL A 58 -8.06 2.50 4.30
C VAL A 58 -7.59 2.79 2.87
N ILE A 59 -7.17 4.03 2.62
CA ILE A 59 -6.52 4.44 1.38
C ILE A 59 -5.05 4.70 1.70
N CYS A 60 -4.13 3.98 1.06
CA CYS A 60 -2.70 4.15 1.24
C CYS A 60 -2.06 4.49 -0.10
N ILE A 61 -1.27 5.56 -0.15
CA ILE A 61 -0.37 5.85 -1.27
C ILE A 61 1.00 5.30 -0.90
N THR A 62 1.56 4.43 -1.75
CA THR A 62 2.84 3.79 -1.45
C THR A 62 3.62 3.42 -2.71
N HIS A 63 4.94 3.42 -2.59
CA HIS A 63 5.87 2.89 -3.58
C HIS A 63 6.51 1.56 -3.13
N LEU A 64 6.20 1.06 -1.93
CA LEU A 64 6.75 -0.18 -1.41
C LEU A 64 5.90 -1.39 -1.80
N PRO A 65 6.47 -2.40 -2.49
CA PRO A 65 5.74 -3.61 -2.83
C PRO A 65 5.26 -4.36 -1.59
N GLN A 66 5.99 -4.27 -0.47
CA GLN A 66 5.64 -4.90 0.80
C GLN A 66 4.36 -4.37 1.41
N ILE A 67 3.96 -3.13 1.10
CA ILE A 67 2.69 -2.55 1.56
C ILE A 67 1.60 -2.82 0.53
N ALA A 68 1.88 -2.54 -0.75
CA ALA A 68 0.93 -2.74 -1.84
C ALA A 68 0.40 -4.19 -1.93
N ALA A 69 1.25 -5.17 -1.59
CA ALA A 69 0.88 -6.59 -1.58
C ALA A 69 -0.27 -6.92 -0.60
N PHE A 70 -0.49 -6.14 0.48
CA PHE A 70 -1.58 -6.37 1.45
C PHE A 70 -2.92 -5.72 1.08
N ALA A 71 -2.97 -4.91 0.02
CA ALA A 71 -4.18 -4.18 -0.34
C ALA A 71 -5.33 -5.11 -0.74
N ASP A 72 -6.56 -4.76 -0.35
CA ASP A 72 -7.78 -5.42 -0.85
C ASP A 72 -8.01 -5.11 -2.34
N ARG A 73 -7.74 -3.86 -2.74
CA ARG A 73 -7.76 -3.41 -4.14
C ARG A 73 -6.47 -2.63 -4.43
N HIS A 74 -5.82 -2.96 -5.54
CA HIS A 74 -4.60 -2.29 -5.96
C HIS A 74 -4.92 -1.35 -7.12
N PHE A 75 -4.67 -0.06 -6.93
CA PHE A 75 -4.87 0.96 -7.97
C PHE A 75 -3.52 1.43 -8.51
N PHE A 76 -3.36 1.35 -9.82
CA PHE A 76 -2.21 1.88 -10.53
C PHE A 76 -2.50 3.30 -11.02
N VAL A 77 -1.59 4.22 -10.72
CA VAL A 77 -1.68 5.63 -11.12
C VAL A 77 -0.58 5.91 -12.13
N LYS A 78 -0.95 6.40 -13.31
CA LYS A 78 0.00 6.82 -14.35
C LYS A 78 -0.33 8.19 -14.92
N LYS A 79 0.70 8.87 -15.41
CA LYS A 79 0.56 10.07 -16.24
C LYS A 79 0.55 9.67 -17.71
N GLU A 80 -0.35 10.22 -18.49
CA GLU A 80 -0.40 10.09 -19.95
C GLU A 80 -0.52 11.46 -20.60
N ILE A 81 0.07 11.64 -21.78
CA ILE A 81 -0.09 12.88 -22.56
C ILE A 81 -1.26 12.67 -23.50
N ARG A 82 -2.26 13.56 -23.42
CA ARG A 82 -3.42 13.60 -24.30
C ARG A 82 -3.64 15.05 -24.74
N ASP A 83 -3.73 15.27 -26.05
CA ASP A 83 -3.93 16.61 -26.62
C ASP A 83 -2.92 17.63 -26.08
N GLU A 84 -1.62 17.27 -26.11
CA GLU A 84 -0.49 18.04 -25.56
C GLU A 84 -0.55 18.36 -24.06
N ARG A 85 -1.50 17.76 -23.31
CA ARG A 85 -1.67 17.97 -21.87
C ARG A 85 -1.38 16.68 -21.11
N THR A 86 -0.67 16.82 -19.98
CA THR A 86 -0.50 15.70 -19.04
C THR A 86 -1.79 15.48 -18.27
N VAL A 87 -2.35 14.27 -18.33
CA VAL A 87 -3.50 13.84 -17.53
C VAL A 87 -3.13 12.63 -16.69
N THR A 88 -3.74 12.51 -15.51
CA THR A 88 -3.56 11.35 -14.63
C THR A 88 -4.66 10.33 -14.87
N ARG A 89 -4.29 9.08 -15.09
CA ARG A 89 -5.20 7.94 -15.12
C ARG A 89 -4.99 7.02 -13.94
N ILE A 90 -6.10 6.47 -13.47
CA ILE A 90 -6.14 5.45 -12.43
C ILE A 90 -6.76 4.19 -13.03
N LYS A 91 -6.16 3.03 -12.78
CA LYS A 91 -6.66 1.72 -13.20
C LYS A 91 -6.64 0.76 -11.99
N VAL A 92 -7.68 -0.05 -11.83
CA VAL A 92 -7.68 -1.16 -10.87
C VAL A 92 -6.88 -2.31 -11.47
N LEU A 93 -5.96 -2.89 -10.68
CA LEU A 93 -5.18 -4.06 -11.05
C LEU A 93 -5.76 -5.30 -10.38
N GLU A 94 -6.00 -6.34 -11.18
CA GLU A 94 -6.57 -7.62 -10.75
C GLU A 94 -5.74 -8.78 -11.31
N GLY A 95 -5.79 -9.94 -10.63
CA GLY A 95 -5.10 -11.16 -11.05
C GLY A 95 -3.61 -10.94 -11.34
N ASP A 96 -3.19 -11.33 -12.55
CA ASP A 96 -1.80 -11.22 -13.00
C ASP A 96 -1.31 -9.77 -13.11
N GLU A 97 -2.19 -8.81 -13.43
CA GLU A 97 -1.78 -7.39 -13.52
C GLU A 97 -1.30 -6.84 -12.18
N ARG A 98 -1.89 -7.34 -11.08
CA ARG A 98 -1.44 -7.00 -9.72
C ARG A 98 -0.06 -7.61 -9.44
N ILE A 99 0.17 -8.86 -9.84
CA ILE A 99 1.46 -9.53 -9.66
C ILE A 99 2.55 -8.82 -10.46
N ASP A 100 2.26 -8.48 -11.70
CA ASP A 100 3.19 -7.80 -12.60
C ASP A 100 3.58 -6.42 -12.07
N GLU A 101 2.63 -5.68 -11.49
CA GLU A 101 2.94 -4.38 -10.88
C GLU A 101 3.81 -4.53 -9.63
N ILE A 102 3.52 -5.49 -8.75
CA ILE A 102 4.36 -5.75 -7.57
C ILE A 102 5.77 -6.19 -8.03
N ALA A 103 5.87 -7.03 -9.06
CA ALA A 103 7.14 -7.44 -9.65
C ALA A 103 7.90 -6.24 -10.25
N ARG A 104 7.20 -5.32 -10.92
CA ARG A 104 7.76 -4.07 -11.43
C ARG A 104 8.31 -3.20 -10.29
N MET A 105 7.57 -3.06 -9.19
CA MET A 105 8.01 -2.33 -7.98
C MET A 105 9.25 -2.96 -7.33
N LEU A 106 9.43 -4.28 -7.46
CA LEU A 106 10.60 -5.02 -6.99
C LEU A 106 11.83 -4.92 -7.92
N GLY A 107 11.72 -4.24 -9.06
CA GLY A 107 12.80 -4.09 -10.05
C GLY A 107 12.64 -4.94 -11.32
N GLY A 108 11.58 -5.74 -11.42
CA GLY A 108 11.23 -6.52 -12.61
C GLY A 108 12.04 -7.81 -12.80
N GLY A 109 11.72 -8.53 -13.87
CA GLY A 109 12.33 -9.82 -14.22
C GLY A 109 11.66 -11.04 -13.57
N LYS A 110 12.11 -12.23 -13.96
CA LYS A 110 11.45 -13.50 -13.59
C LYS A 110 11.47 -13.76 -12.08
N ALA A 111 12.60 -13.52 -11.42
CA ALA A 111 12.72 -13.70 -9.97
C ALA A 111 11.79 -12.74 -9.19
N ALA A 112 11.60 -11.51 -9.70
CA ALA A 112 10.67 -10.55 -9.10
C ALA A 112 9.21 -11.00 -9.23
N ILE A 113 8.83 -11.65 -10.35
CA ILE A 113 7.49 -12.22 -10.53
C ILE A 113 7.24 -13.34 -9.53
N GLU A 114 8.19 -14.26 -9.35
CA GLU A 114 8.09 -15.34 -8.38
C GLU A 114 7.94 -14.80 -6.96
N HIS A 115 8.74 -13.80 -6.58
CA HIS A 115 8.63 -13.15 -5.28
C HIS A 115 7.30 -12.39 -5.11
N ALA A 116 6.86 -11.67 -6.15
CA ALA A 116 5.59 -10.93 -6.14
C ALA A 116 4.39 -11.86 -5.90
N ARG A 117 4.39 -13.05 -6.50
CA ARG A 117 3.34 -14.06 -6.27
C ARG A 117 3.25 -14.46 -4.80
N GLU A 118 4.38 -14.74 -4.18
CA GLU A 118 4.42 -15.08 -2.75
C GLU A 118 3.95 -13.90 -1.88
N MET A 119 4.38 -12.67 -2.19
CA MET A 119 3.95 -11.47 -1.45
C MET A 119 2.43 -11.24 -1.54
N VAL A 120 1.85 -11.34 -2.74
CA VAL A 120 0.40 -11.17 -2.95
C VAL A 120 -0.37 -12.29 -2.25
N LYS A 121 0.15 -13.52 -2.25
CA LYS A 121 -0.44 -14.65 -1.53
C LYS A 121 -0.46 -14.43 -0.02
N ILE A 122 0.64 -13.92 0.56
CA ILE A 122 0.73 -13.57 1.99
C ILE A 122 -0.20 -12.41 2.36
N GLY A 123 -0.32 -11.42 1.47
CA GLY A 123 -1.13 -10.22 1.70
C GLY A 123 -2.64 -10.42 1.46
N SER A 124 -3.02 -11.49 0.76
CA SER A 124 -4.42 -11.86 0.54
C SER A 124 -4.97 -12.57 1.78
N PRO A 125 -6.20 -12.25 2.23
CA PRO A 125 -6.80 -12.95 3.36
C PRO A 125 -7.07 -14.42 2.99
N ILE A 126 -6.93 -15.30 3.99
CA ILE A 126 -7.53 -16.66 4.00
C ILE A 126 -9.05 -16.51 4.06
#